data_AF-U6MQU9-F1
#
_entry.id   AF-U6MQU9-F1
#
_cell.length_a   1.000
_cell.length_b   1.000
_cell.length_c   1.000
_cell.angle_alpha   90.00
_cell.angle_beta   90.00
_cell.angle_gamma   90.00
#
_symmetry.space_group_name_H-M   'P 1'
#
loop_
_entity.id
_entity.type
_entity.pdbx_description
1 polymer ?
#
loop_
_entity_poly.entity_id
_entity_poly.type
_entity_poly.pdbx_seq_one_letter_code
_entity_poly.pdbx_strand_id
1 'polypeptide(L)'
;MLCYELRLVPGVSNVHLGATVTAAAAAPAAAAAAATPAAAAAAAATAGTVSFEYKVREGICPYSHGLLVAKLAGVPQHVLECAAAQSHLLQQQTAQQQRDARLRSVAAGLLRAAAEDPTELECMYTRYRAEVLADAQQQEEADAAAAAAAAAAAATSGAAAAAAGL
;
A
#
# COMPACT_ATOMS: atom_id res chain seq x y z
N MET A 1 3.55 -8.79 1.11
CA MET A 1 2.70 -9.63 0.24
C MET A 1 2.76 -11.13 0.56
N LEU A 2 3.36 -11.56 1.68
CA LEU A 2 3.20 -12.93 2.24
C LEU A 2 2.31 -12.95 3.49
N CYS A 3 2.05 -11.78 4.08
CA CYS A 3 1.48 -11.68 5.42
C CYS A 3 -0.05 -11.83 5.47
N TYR A 4 -0.77 -11.70 4.35
CA TYR A 4 -2.25 -11.73 4.37
C TYR A 4 -2.78 -13.15 4.55
N GLU A 5 -2.24 -14.11 3.79
CA GLU A 5 -2.53 -15.55 3.91
C GLU A 5 -2.23 -16.06 5.33
N LEU A 6 -1.11 -15.60 5.90
CA LEU A 6 -0.65 -16.01 7.23
C LEU A 6 -1.41 -15.34 8.38
N ARG A 7 -2.25 -14.32 8.14
CA ARG A 7 -3.07 -13.70 9.20
C ARG A 7 -4.15 -14.64 9.75
N LEU A 8 -4.63 -15.57 8.93
CA LEU A 8 -5.75 -16.45 9.27
C LEU A 8 -5.29 -17.82 9.78
N VAL A 9 -3.98 -18.10 9.74
CA VAL A 9 -3.44 -19.39 10.16
C VAL A 9 -3.32 -19.42 11.69
N PRO A 10 -4.03 -20.32 12.40
CA PRO A 10 -3.90 -20.45 13.84
C PRO A 10 -2.47 -20.84 14.21
N GLY A 11 -1.89 -20.15 15.21
CA GLY A 11 -0.52 -20.37 15.65
C GLY A 11 0.54 -19.54 14.90
N VAL A 12 0.15 -18.68 13.94
CA VAL A 12 1.05 -17.74 13.28
C VAL A 12 0.77 -16.31 13.75
N SER A 13 1.79 -15.63 14.25
CA SER A 13 1.73 -14.21 14.61
C SER A 13 2.58 -13.38 13.65
N ASN A 14 2.03 -12.25 13.22
CA ASN A 14 2.77 -11.27 12.43
C ASN A 14 3.46 -10.29 13.38
N VAL A 15 4.76 -10.08 13.19
CA VAL A 15 5.55 -9.12 13.95
C VAL A 15 6.46 -8.31 13.02
N HIS A 16 6.80 -7.10 13.42
CA HIS A 16 7.76 -6.23 12.74
C HIS A 16 8.63 -5.47 13.73
N LEU A 17 9.75 -4.93 13.28
CA LEU A 17 10.57 -4.02 14.08
C LEU A 17 10.03 -2.60 13.95
N GLY A 18 9.85 -1.93 15.08
CA GLY A 18 9.35 -0.56 15.12
C GLY A 18 10.39 0.47 14.64
N ALA A 19 9.94 1.41 13.83
CA ALA A 19 10.66 2.64 13.51
C ALA A 19 9.72 3.83 13.59
N THR A 20 10.26 4.98 14.01
CA THR A 20 9.54 6.25 14.05
C THR A 20 10.22 7.26 13.14
N VAL A 21 9.41 8.09 12.50
CA VAL A 21 9.88 9.17 11.62
C VAL A 21 9.48 10.48 12.27
N THR A 22 10.46 11.28 12.68
CA THR A 22 10.23 12.65 13.13
C THR A 22 10.54 13.60 11.99
N ALA A 23 9.51 14.28 11.49
CA ALA A 23 9.71 15.38 10.54
C ALA A 23 10.47 16.50 11.24
N ALA A 24 11.54 17.00 10.64
CA ALA A 24 12.27 18.15 11.16
C ALA A 24 11.35 19.38 11.18
N ALA A 25 11.21 20.02 12.33
CA ALA A 25 10.50 21.28 12.46
C ALA A 25 11.18 22.35 11.58
N ALA A 26 10.40 23.07 10.78
CA ALA A 26 10.90 24.15 9.94
C ALA A 26 11.51 25.26 10.80
N ALA A 27 12.83 25.41 10.75
CA ALA A 27 13.55 26.58 11.28
C ALA A 27 13.62 27.68 10.19
N PRO A 28 13.62 28.97 10.56
CA PRO A 28 13.38 30.07 9.63
C PRO A 28 14.60 30.34 8.73
N ALA A 29 14.31 30.75 7.50
CA ALA A 29 15.26 31.03 6.44
C ALA A 29 16.19 32.21 6.78
N ALA A 30 17.50 31.99 6.70
CA ALA A 30 18.50 33.05 6.62
C ALA A 30 19.69 32.65 5.71
N ALA A 31 19.76 33.34 4.58
CA ALA A 31 20.93 33.78 3.82
C ALA A 31 22.00 32.78 3.30
N ALA A 32 21.96 32.62 1.97
CA ALA A 32 23.03 32.90 0.99
C ALA A 32 24.32 32.03 0.87
N ALA A 33 24.48 31.52 -0.36
CA ALA A 33 25.69 31.52 -1.20
C ALA A 33 26.93 30.71 -0.78
N ALA A 34 27.16 29.56 -1.45
CA ALA A 34 28.42 29.21 -2.14
C ALA A 34 28.35 27.77 -2.70
N ALA A 35 28.73 27.60 -3.96
CA ALA A 35 28.80 26.30 -4.62
C ALA A 35 30.05 25.51 -4.17
N THR A 36 29.85 24.35 -3.56
CA THR A 36 30.89 23.34 -3.26
C THR A 36 30.20 21.97 -3.18
N PRO A 37 30.79 20.85 -3.65
CA PRO A 37 30.15 19.54 -3.59
C PRO A 37 29.92 19.02 -2.17
N ALA A 38 30.50 19.66 -1.15
CA ALA A 38 30.18 19.46 0.26
C ALA A 38 28.78 20.00 0.65
N ALA A 39 28.22 20.95 -0.12
CA ALA A 39 26.90 21.52 0.13
C ALA A 39 25.76 20.59 -0.30
N ALA A 40 26.01 19.59 -1.16
CA ALA A 40 25.02 18.57 -1.52
C ALA A 40 24.71 17.62 -0.36
N ALA A 41 25.71 17.32 0.49
CA ALA A 41 25.51 16.57 1.73
C ALA A 41 24.74 17.39 2.79
N ALA A 42 24.90 18.72 2.78
CA ALA A 42 24.18 19.63 3.67
C ALA A 42 22.75 19.95 3.19
N ALA A 43 22.46 19.92 1.88
CA ALA A 43 21.11 20.12 1.34
C ALA A 43 20.20 18.88 1.52
N ALA A 44 20.78 17.71 1.78
CA ALA A 44 20.05 16.53 2.24
C ALA A 44 19.57 16.65 3.70
N ALA A 45 19.98 17.71 4.43
CA ALA A 45 19.63 17.91 5.84
C ALA A 45 18.17 18.36 6.07
N THR A 46 17.36 18.51 5.03
CA THR A 46 15.88 18.52 5.14
C THR A 46 15.31 17.10 5.20
N ALA A 47 16.14 16.09 5.45
CA ALA A 47 15.73 14.73 5.73
C ALA A 47 15.22 14.63 7.17
N GLY A 48 13.93 14.34 7.35
CA GLY A 48 13.40 13.97 8.66
C GLY A 48 14.23 12.86 9.31
N THR A 49 14.34 12.92 10.63
CA THR A 49 15.11 11.94 11.41
C THR A 49 14.30 10.66 11.50
N VAL A 50 14.89 9.53 11.11
CA VAL A 50 14.30 8.20 11.29
C VAL A 50 14.99 7.55 12.48
N SER A 51 14.21 7.14 13.47
CA SER A 51 14.69 6.41 14.65
C SER A 51 14.23 4.96 14.56
N PHE A 52 15.18 4.03 14.56
CA PHE A 52 14.92 2.60 14.65
C PHE A 52 14.83 2.22 16.13
N GLU A 53 13.65 1.81 16.58
CA GLU A 53 13.44 1.46 17.98
C GLU A 53 13.97 0.06 18.31
N TYR A 54 14.18 -0.77 17.29
CA TYR A 54 14.58 -2.18 17.39
C TYR A 54 13.72 -3.01 18.36
N LYS A 55 12.48 -2.56 18.62
CA LYS A 55 11.48 -3.26 19.41
C LYS A 55 10.57 -4.04 18.48
N VAL A 56 10.34 -5.30 18.83
CA VAL A 56 9.35 -6.13 18.15
C VAL A 56 7.96 -5.60 18.50
N ARG A 57 7.18 -5.28 17.47
CA ARG A 57 5.79 -4.87 17.56
C ARG A 57 4.93 -5.88 16.82
N GLU A 58 3.77 -6.16 17.37
CA GLU A 58 2.80 -7.03 16.73
C GLU A 58 2.17 -6.35 15.51
N GLY A 59 1.74 -7.19 14.57
CA GLY A 59 1.14 -6.76 13.32
C GLY A 59 2.13 -6.56 12.18
N ILE A 60 1.60 -6.10 11.07
CA ILE A 60 2.34 -5.84 9.85
C ILE A 60 2.85 -4.42 9.87
N CYS A 61 4.05 -4.24 9.35
CA CYS A 61 4.67 -2.94 9.27
C CYS A 61 3.81 -1.96 8.44
N PRO A 62 3.46 -0.77 8.97
CA PRO A 62 2.61 0.20 8.28
C PRO A 62 3.32 0.93 7.13
N TYR A 63 4.65 1.02 7.17
CA TYR A 63 5.47 1.74 6.17
C TYR A 63 6.52 0.84 5.54
N SER A 64 6.96 1.17 4.33
CA SER A 64 8.13 0.52 3.73
C SER A 64 9.41 1.03 4.39
N HIS A 65 9.98 0.23 5.31
CA HIS A 65 11.27 0.54 5.93
C HIS A 65 12.37 0.76 4.89
N GLY A 66 12.32 0.04 3.76
CA GLY A 66 13.28 0.21 2.67
C GLY A 66 13.24 1.61 2.06
N LEU A 67 12.05 2.19 1.88
CA LEU A 67 11.92 3.57 1.38
C LEU A 67 12.43 4.60 2.41
N LEU A 68 12.21 4.36 3.70
CA LEU A 68 12.71 5.23 4.77
C LEU A 68 14.25 5.22 4.82
N VAL A 69 14.87 4.04 4.75
CA VAL A 69 16.33 3.91 4.72
C VAL A 69 16.93 4.49 3.44
N ALA A 70 16.28 4.28 2.29
CA ALA A 70 16.73 4.84 1.01
C ALA A 70 16.71 6.38 1.03
N LYS A 71 15.73 6.98 1.70
CA LYS A 71 15.71 8.44 1.92
C LYS A 71 16.90 8.92 2.73
N LEU A 72 17.27 8.22 3.81
CA LEU A 72 18.47 8.53 4.61
C LEU A 72 19.76 8.36 3.82
N ALA A 73 19.80 7.40 2.90
CA ALA A 73 20.95 7.15 2.03
C ALA A 73 21.11 8.22 0.92
N GLY A 74 20.25 9.23 0.86
CA GLY A 74 20.32 10.30 -0.13
C GLY A 74 19.82 9.90 -1.52
N VAL A 75 18.99 8.85 -1.62
CA VAL A 75 18.35 8.49 -2.89
C VAL A 75 17.45 9.65 -3.35
N PRO A 76 17.48 10.04 -4.63
CA PRO A 76 16.67 11.16 -5.12
C PRO A 76 15.17 10.96 -4.87
N GLN A 77 14.50 12.04 -4.45
CA GLN A 77 13.08 12.02 -4.06
C GLN A 77 12.17 11.50 -5.18
N HIS A 78 12.40 11.87 -6.44
CA HIS A 78 11.62 11.39 -7.58
C HIS A 78 11.70 9.87 -7.76
N VAL A 79 12.86 9.25 -7.45
CA VAL A 79 13.04 7.79 -7.52
C VAL A 79 12.22 7.11 -6.42
N LEU A 80 12.21 7.69 -5.21
CA LEU A 80 11.43 7.17 -4.09
C LEU A 80 9.92 7.24 -4.35
N GLU A 81 9.46 8.33 -4.96
CA GLU A 81 8.06 8.52 -5.36
C GLU A 81 7.63 7.53 -6.43
N CYS A 82 8.45 7.34 -7.47
CA CYS A 82 8.21 6.30 -8.48
C CYS A 82 8.18 4.91 -7.86
N ALA A 83 9.13 4.58 -6.97
CA ALA A 83 9.17 3.29 -6.29
C ALA A 83 7.95 3.06 -5.39
N ALA A 84 7.50 4.09 -4.66
CA ALA A 84 6.29 4.03 -3.84
C ALA A 84 5.03 3.79 -4.69
N ALA A 85 4.89 4.52 -5.80
CA ALA A 85 3.77 4.37 -6.71
C ALA A 85 3.72 2.97 -7.35
N GLN A 86 4.86 2.48 -7.83
CA GLN A 86 4.97 1.13 -8.43
C GLN A 86 4.72 0.03 -7.38
N SER A 87 5.26 0.19 -6.17
CA SER A 87 5.00 -0.74 -5.07
C SER A 87 3.51 -0.81 -4.73
N HIS A 88 2.81 0.33 -4.70
CA HIS A 88 1.38 0.37 -4.39
C HIS A 88 0.56 -0.29 -5.51
N LEU A 89 0.87 0.02 -6.77
CA LEU A 89 0.21 -0.58 -7.93
C LEU A 89 0.37 -2.10 -7.95
N LEU A 90 1.59 -2.61 -7.71
CA LEU A 90 1.84 -4.05 -7.64
C LEU A 90 1.10 -4.71 -6.47
N GLN A 91 1.00 -4.04 -5.32
CA GLN A 91 0.24 -4.54 -4.18
C GLN A 91 -1.26 -4.65 -4.51
N GLN A 92 -1.83 -3.66 -5.19
CA GLN A 92 -3.23 -3.71 -5.62
C GLN A 92 -3.46 -4.83 -6.64
N GLN A 93 -2.62 -4.92 -7.68
CA GLN A 93 -2.74 -5.95 -8.71
C GLN A 93 -2.61 -7.36 -8.13
N THR A 94 -1.63 -7.58 -7.26
CA THR A 94 -1.44 -8.90 -6.64
C THR A 94 -2.60 -9.24 -5.71
N ALA A 95 -3.14 -8.27 -4.97
CA ALA A 95 -4.30 -8.50 -4.12
C ALA A 95 -5.55 -8.88 -4.94
N GLN A 96 -5.77 -8.20 -6.07
CA GLN A 96 -6.84 -8.55 -7.01
C GLN A 96 -6.63 -9.96 -7.58
N GLN A 97 -5.43 -10.31 -8.04
CA GLN A 97 -5.13 -11.64 -8.56
C GLN A 97 -5.36 -12.76 -7.54
N GLN A 98 -4.97 -12.54 -6.28
CA GLN A 98 -5.21 -13.51 -5.20
C GLN A 98 -6.70 -13.72 -4.94
N ARG A 99 -7.48 -12.63 -4.90
CA ARG A 99 -8.94 -12.69 -4.77
C ARG A 99 -9.58 -13.43 -5.94
N ASP A 100 -9.21 -13.09 -7.17
CA ASP A 100 -9.73 -13.76 -8.37
C ASP A 100 -9.42 -15.26 -8.36
N ALA A 101 -8.20 -15.64 -7.99
CA ALA A 101 -7.82 -17.04 -7.88
C ALA A 101 -8.66 -17.78 -6.84
N ARG A 102 -8.90 -17.15 -5.68
CA ARG A 102 -9.75 -17.68 -4.62
C ARG A 102 -11.21 -17.82 -5.09
N LEU A 103 -11.81 -16.79 -5.68
CA LEU A 103 -13.18 -16.84 -6.20
C LEU A 103 -13.35 -17.92 -7.28
N ARG A 104 -12.36 -18.07 -8.18
CA ARG A 104 -12.35 -19.15 -9.17
C ARG A 104 -12.30 -20.53 -8.51
N SER A 105 -11.51 -20.70 -7.45
CA SER A 105 -11.45 -21.96 -6.71
C SER A 105 -12.78 -22.31 -6.02
N VAL A 106 -13.45 -21.31 -5.41
CA VAL A 106 -14.77 -21.48 -4.79
C VAL A 106 -15.82 -21.80 -5.85
N ALA A 107 -15.85 -21.06 -6.96
CA ALA A 107 -16.77 -21.33 -8.06
C ALA A 107 -16.59 -22.73 -8.66
N ALA A 108 -15.35 -23.18 -8.85
CA ALA A 108 -15.06 -24.53 -9.31
C ALA A 108 -15.53 -25.60 -8.32
N GLY A 109 -15.36 -25.35 -7.01
CA GLY A 109 -15.87 -26.22 -5.95
C GLY A 109 -17.41 -26.31 -5.95
N LEU A 110 -18.08 -25.16 -6.05
CA LEU A 110 -19.55 -25.10 -6.11
C LEU A 110 -20.11 -25.79 -7.36
N LEU A 111 -19.47 -25.60 -8.52
CA LEU A 111 -19.88 -26.27 -9.76
C LEU A 111 -19.70 -27.78 -9.69
N ARG A 112 -18.66 -28.26 -9.02
CA ARG A 112 -18.46 -29.70 -8.79
C ARG A 112 -19.51 -30.25 -7.84
N ALA A 113 -19.72 -29.61 -6.69
CA ALA A 113 -20.74 -30.01 -5.72
C ALA A 113 -22.15 -30.00 -6.32
N ALA A 114 -22.46 -29.02 -7.19
CA ALA A 114 -23.75 -28.95 -7.88
C ALA A 114 -23.98 -30.11 -8.87
N ALA A 115 -22.92 -30.74 -9.37
CA ALA A 115 -23.00 -31.86 -10.29
C ALA A 115 -23.10 -33.23 -9.57
N GLU A 116 -22.55 -33.33 -8.37
CA GLU A 116 -22.40 -34.59 -7.63
C GLU A 116 -23.46 -34.73 -6.51
N ASP A 117 -23.60 -33.75 -5.60
CA ASP A 117 -24.45 -33.87 -4.41
C ASP A 117 -25.10 -32.52 -3.97
N PRO A 118 -26.44 -32.45 -3.87
CA PRO A 118 -27.14 -31.20 -3.51
C PRO A 118 -26.95 -30.77 -2.05
N THR A 119 -26.68 -31.70 -1.13
CA THR A 119 -26.40 -31.40 0.28
C THR A 119 -25.00 -30.85 0.50
N GLU A 120 -24.02 -31.31 -0.28
CA GLU A 120 -22.67 -30.75 -0.27
C GLU A 120 -22.67 -29.31 -0.83
N LEU A 121 -23.49 -29.06 -1.85
CA LEU A 121 -23.69 -27.72 -2.39
C LEU A 121 -24.22 -26.75 -1.33
N GLU A 122 -25.26 -27.12 -0.57
CA GLU A 122 -25.79 -26.28 0.51
C GLU A 122 -24.76 -26.01 1.61
N CYS A 123 -23.96 -27.01 1.98
CA CYS A 123 -22.90 -26.86 2.96
C CYS A 123 -21.80 -25.90 2.47
N MET A 124 -21.32 -26.08 1.24
CA MET A 124 -20.31 -25.20 0.65
C MET A 124 -20.84 -23.78 0.45
N TYR A 125 -22.06 -23.63 -0.05
CA TYR A 125 -22.68 -22.31 -0.22
C TYR A 125 -22.77 -21.57 1.11
N THR A 126 -23.26 -22.22 2.17
CA THR A 126 -23.40 -21.59 3.49
C THR A 126 -22.06 -21.19 4.08
N ARG A 127 -21.02 -22.01 3.86
CA ARG A 127 -19.65 -21.74 4.33
C ARG A 127 -19.02 -20.53 3.62
N TYR A 128 -19.11 -20.46 2.29
CA TYR A 128 -18.42 -19.42 1.52
C TYR A 128 -19.24 -18.15 1.31
N ARG A 129 -20.56 -18.17 1.56
CA ARG A 129 -21.45 -17.01 1.35
C ARG A 129 -20.96 -15.74 2.04
N ALA A 130 -20.62 -15.83 3.33
CA ALA A 130 -20.18 -14.66 4.09
C ALA A 130 -18.86 -14.09 3.55
N GLU A 131 -17.94 -14.96 3.16
CA GLU A 131 -16.65 -14.58 2.60
C GLU A 131 -16.78 -13.90 1.23
N VAL A 132 -17.61 -14.45 0.34
CA VAL A 132 -17.85 -13.88 -1.00
C VAL A 132 -18.57 -12.53 -0.92
N LEU A 133 -19.52 -12.37 0.01
CA LEU A 133 -20.19 -11.09 0.23
C LEU A 133 -19.23 -10.02 0.77
N ALA A 134 -18.35 -10.40 1.70
CA ALA A 134 -17.32 -9.49 2.20
C ALA A 134 -16.34 -9.07 1.11
N ASP A 135 -15.92 -9.99 0.24
CA ASP A 135 -15.06 -9.69 -0.91
C ASP A 135 -15.76 -8.72 -1.90
N ALA A 136 -17.06 -8.90 -2.14
CA ALA A 136 -17.84 -8.02 -3.01
C ALA A 136 -17.95 -6.58 -2.44
N GLN A 137 -18.22 -6.44 -1.14
CA GLN A 137 -18.27 -5.13 -0.48
C GLN A 137 -16.91 -4.42 -0.54
N GLN A 138 -15.81 -5.14 -0.28
CA GLN A 138 -14.47 -4.58 -0.38
C GLN A 138 -14.12 -4.15 -1.81
N GLN A 139 -14.68 -4.82 -2.82
CA GLN A 139 -14.49 -4.44 -4.22
C GLN A 139 -15.25 -3.15 -4.55
N GLU A 140 -16.50 -3.02 -4.10
CA GLU A 140 -17.27 -1.78 -4.26
C GLU A 140 -16.58 -0.60 -3.58
N GLU A 141 -16.04 -0.79 -2.37
CA GLU A 141 -15.26 0.23 -1.66
C GLU A 141 -13.98 0.60 -2.43
N ALA A 142 -13.27 -0.40 -2.98
CA ALA A 142 -12.06 -0.18 -3.76
C ALA A 142 -12.34 0.55 -5.09
N ASP A 143 -13.43 0.20 -5.78
CA ASP A 143 -13.85 0.82 -7.03
C ASP A 143 -14.37 2.25 -6.78
N ALA A 144 -15.09 2.48 -5.68
CA ALA A 144 -15.47 3.82 -5.24
C ALA A 144 -14.25 4.68 -4.90
N ALA A 145 -13.25 4.12 -4.22
CA ALA A 145 -11.99 4.82 -3.93
C ALA A 145 -11.19 5.12 -5.22
N ALA A 146 -11.16 4.18 -6.17
CA ALA A 146 -10.52 4.39 -7.46
C ALA A 146 -11.23 5.46 -8.30
N ALA A 147 -12.58 5.46 -8.30
CA ALA A 147 -13.38 6.50 -8.97
C ALA A 147 -13.16 7.88 -8.32
N ALA A 148 -13.09 7.95 -6.99
CA ALA A 148 -12.78 9.19 -6.27
C ALA A 148 -11.36 9.69 -6.58
N ALA A 149 -10.36 8.80 -6.64
CA ALA A 149 -9.00 9.14 -7.02
C ALA A 149 -8.91 9.62 -8.48
N ALA A 150 -9.64 8.98 -9.41
CA ALA A 150 -9.73 9.41 -10.80
C ALA A 150 -10.41 10.78 -10.93
N ALA A 151 -11.46 11.04 -10.16
CA ALA A 151 -12.11 12.34 -10.11
C ALA A 151 -11.19 13.45 -9.56
N ALA A 152 -10.38 13.14 -8.53
CA ALA A 152 -9.40 14.06 -7.98
C ALA A 152 -8.25 14.36 -8.96
N ALA A 153 -7.81 13.35 -9.72
CA ALA A 153 -6.82 13.51 -10.79
C ALA A 153 -7.37 14.38 -11.95
N ALA A 154 -8.63 14.22 -12.31
CA ALA A 154 -9.29 15.03 -13.34
C ALA A 154 -9.45 16.51 -12.89
N ALA A 155 -9.74 16.74 -11.60
CA ALA A 155 -9.83 18.09 -11.03
C ALA A 155 -8.48 18.83 -11.01
N THR A 156 -7.39 18.10 -10.75
CA THR A 156 -6.03 18.66 -10.78
C THR A 156 -5.52 18.93 -12.20
N SER A 157 -5.87 18.10 -13.18
CA SER A 157 -5.56 18.39 -14.60
C SER A 157 -6.37 19.58 -15.16
N GLY A 158 -7.61 19.76 -14.71
CA GLY A 158 -8.43 20.92 -15.08
C GLY A 158 -7.90 22.25 -14.53
N ALA A 159 -7.36 22.24 -13.30
CA ALA A 159 -6.73 23.42 -12.71
C ALA A 159 -5.41 23.80 -13.38
N ALA A 160 -4.60 22.82 -13.83
CA ALA A 160 -3.36 23.08 -14.56
C ALA A 160 -3.62 23.65 -15.97
N ALA A 161 -4.68 23.21 -16.64
CA ALA A 161 -5.06 23.75 -17.96
C ALA A 161 -5.56 25.21 -17.88
N ALA A 162 -6.20 25.61 -16.78
CA ALA A 162 -6.64 26.99 -16.57
C ALA A 162 -5.48 27.96 -16.25
N ALA A 163 -4.38 27.48 -15.67
CA ALA A 163 -3.22 28.29 -15.33
C ALA A 163 -2.24 28.54 -16.49
N ALA A 164 -2.28 27.72 -17.56
CA ALA A 164 -1.43 27.85 -18.74
C ALA A 164 -2.03 28.72 -19.87
N GLY A 165 -3.21 29.30 -19.64
CA GLY A 165 -3.99 30.08 -20.62
C GLY A 165 -4.07 31.59 -20.36
N LEU A 166 -3.12 32.16 -19.63
CA LEU A 166 -2.93 33.62 -19.42
C LEU A 166 -1.48 34.00 -19.72
#